data_AF-A0A2D8LVB9-F1
#
_entry.id   AF-A0A2D8LVB9-F1
#
_cell.length_a   1.000
_cell.length_b   1.000
_cell.length_c   1.000
_cell.angle_alpha   90.00
_cell.angle_beta   90.00
_cell.angle_gamma   90.00
#
_symmetry.space_group_name_H-M   'P 1'
#
loop_
_entity.id
_entity.type
_entity.pdbx_description
1 polymer ?
#
loop_
_entity_poly.entity_id
_entity_poly.type
_entity_poly.pdbx_seq_one_letter_code
_entity_poly.pdbx_strand_id
1 'polypeptide(L)'
;MSYLYVTALTATNVDGFAEAGATWAQDHYRALGARTTTGSQVIMGGEMAGTILVAFEYETIDAAMAGQQAFYSDQALVQLMQDHTVQISRRSLMRVQAEFGERNGGFSSVLYLSSAPIDDASAQANFATNWGHIQDGAHGMTTLANVAAGPAPFTHTVVTWTDSLDQLMAASAKNMADPEVQKIMADWNVNLLGRTLARRLF
;
A
#
# COMPACT_ATOMS: atom_id res chain seq x y z
N MET A 1 -2.03 16.17 -4.34
CA MET A 1 -2.65 14.85 -4.12
C MET A 1 -2.03 13.86 -5.09
N SER A 2 -1.75 12.63 -4.68
CA SER A 2 -1.20 11.58 -5.56
C SER A 2 -2.06 10.32 -5.53
N TYR A 3 -1.79 9.41 -6.46
CA TYR A 3 -2.52 8.16 -6.66
C TYR A 3 -1.55 6.99 -6.62
N LEU A 4 -1.95 5.91 -5.96
CA LEU A 4 -1.27 4.63 -5.99
C LEU A 4 -2.00 3.69 -6.93
N TYR A 5 -1.34 3.33 -8.01
CA TYR A 5 -1.66 2.16 -8.81
C TYR A 5 -0.96 0.95 -8.18
N VAL A 6 -1.72 -0.03 -7.71
CA VAL A 6 -1.18 -1.23 -7.05
C VAL A 6 -1.48 -2.45 -7.90
N THR A 7 -0.44 -3.22 -8.20
CA THR A 7 -0.55 -4.53 -8.85
C THR A 7 -0.30 -5.63 -7.83
N ALA A 8 -1.24 -6.55 -7.71
CA ALA A 8 -1.07 -7.80 -7.00
C ALA A 8 -0.64 -8.89 -7.98
N LEU A 9 0.45 -9.58 -7.66
CA LEU A 9 1.05 -10.59 -8.52
C LEU A 9 1.68 -11.73 -7.72
N THR A 10 1.99 -12.83 -8.40
CA THR A 10 2.90 -13.86 -7.93
C THR A 10 4.10 -13.95 -8.88
N ALA A 11 5.22 -14.47 -8.38
CA ALA A 11 6.43 -14.74 -9.16
C ALA A 11 7.03 -16.08 -8.70
N THR A 12 7.63 -16.83 -9.60
CA THR A 12 8.29 -18.11 -9.27
C THR A 12 9.65 -17.87 -8.61
N ASN A 13 10.37 -16.83 -9.03
CA ASN A 13 11.61 -16.36 -8.43
C ASN A 13 11.39 -14.98 -7.79
N VAL A 14 10.98 -14.97 -6.52
CA VAL A 14 10.71 -13.73 -5.78
C VAL A 14 11.99 -12.92 -5.56
N ASP A 15 13.10 -13.58 -5.27
CA ASP A 15 14.36 -12.90 -4.96
C ASP A 15 14.95 -12.20 -6.19
N GLY A 16 14.92 -12.86 -7.36
CA GLY A 16 15.32 -12.23 -8.62
C GLY A 16 14.41 -11.05 -9.00
N PHE A 17 13.11 -11.19 -8.80
CA PHE A 17 12.17 -10.08 -9.01
C PHE A 17 12.44 -8.90 -8.07
N ALA A 18 12.71 -9.18 -6.79
CA ALA A 18 13.04 -8.17 -5.81
C ALA A 18 14.37 -7.46 -6.13
N GLU A 19 15.39 -8.21 -6.55
CA GLU A 19 16.69 -7.66 -6.97
C GLU A 19 16.55 -6.73 -8.18
N ALA A 20 15.81 -7.15 -9.21
CA ALA A 20 15.53 -6.29 -10.35
C ALA A 20 14.77 -5.01 -9.95
N GLY A 21 13.79 -5.15 -9.06
CA GLY A 21 13.07 -4.04 -8.43
C GLY A 21 14.00 -3.06 -7.72
N ALA A 22 14.97 -3.56 -6.95
CA ALA A 22 15.90 -2.74 -6.17
C ALA A 22 17.01 -2.08 -7.01
N THR A 23 17.32 -2.62 -8.20
CA THR A 23 18.52 -2.23 -8.96
C THR A 23 18.24 -1.41 -10.21
N TRP A 24 17.29 -1.82 -11.06
CA TRP A 24 17.10 -1.17 -12.37
C TRP A 24 15.63 -0.92 -12.73
N ALA A 25 14.69 -1.77 -12.30
CA ALA A 25 13.30 -1.68 -12.75
C ALA A 25 12.61 -0.37 -12.31
N GLN A 26 12.99 0.17 -11.16
CA GLN A 26 12.50 1.46 -10.68
C GLN A 26 12.81 2.62 -11.63
N ASP A 27 13.96 2.60 -12.32
CA ASP A 27 14.31 3.65 -13.27
C ASP A 27 13.42 3.57 -14.52
N HIS A 28 13.09 2.36 -14.96
CA HIS A 28 12.13 2.14 -16.03
C HIS A 28 10.72 2.60 -15.62
N TYR A 29 10.25 2.26 -14.42
CA TYR A 29 8.97 2.78 -13.91
C TYR A 29 8.93 4.30 -13.82
N ARG A 30 10.06 4.93 -13.43
CA ARG A 30 10.18 6.39 -13.40
C ARG A 30 10.14 7.01 -14.80
N ALA A 31 10.76 6.37 -15.79
CA ALA A 31 10.67 6.79 -17.19
C ALA A 31 9.22 6.71 -17.72
N LEU A 32 8.39 5.82 -17.16
CA LEU A 32 6.96 5.72 -17.43
C LEU A 32 6.09 6.69 -16.60
N GLY A 33 6.71 7.56 -15.79
CA GLY A 33 6.03 8.62 -15.02
C GLY A 33 5.75 8.30 -13.55
N ALA A 34 6.16 7.12 -13.05
CA ALA A 34 6.02 6.81 -11.63
C ALA A 34 6.98 7.67 -10.78
N ARG A 35 6.48 8.30 -9.73
CA ARG A 35 7.27 9.09 -8.78
C ARG A 35 8.03 8.20 -7.81
N THR A 36 7.33 7.22 -7.27
CA THR A 36 7.87 6.21 -6.36
C THR A 36 7.36 4.84 -6.77
N THR A 37 8.12 3.80 -6.47
CA THR A 37 7.66 2.42 -6.62
C THR A 37 8.15 1.63 -5.43
N THR A 38 7.26 0.83 -4.84
CA THR A 38 7.61 -0.05 -3.72
C THR A 38 7.06 -1.45 -3.96
N GLY A 39 7.82 -2.45 -3.55
CA GLY A 39 7.43 -3.85 -3.60
C GLY A 39 7.35 -4.44 -2.19
N SER A 40 6.29 -5.19 -1.91
CA SER A 40 6.16 -5.95 -0.65
C SER A 40 5.55 -7.31 -0.91
N GLN A 41 5.96 -8.31 -0.14
CA GLN A 41 5.38 -9.65 -0.19
C GLN A 41 4.60 -9.92 1.08
N VAL A 42 3.32 -10.23 0.93
CA VAL A 42 2.45 -10.61 2.04
C VAL A 42 2.92 -11.94 2.62
N ILE A 43 3.25 -11.95 3.90
CA ILE A 43 3.63 -13.16 4.64
C ILE A 43 2.41 -13.71 5.37
N MET A 44 1.71 -12.84 6.10
CA MET A 44 0.48 -13.19 6.81
C MET A 44 -0.68 -12.42 6.19
N GLY A 45 -1.54 -13.10 5.44
CA GLY A 45 -2.70 -12.45 4.84
C GLY A 45 -3.82 -13.41 4.45
N GLY A 46 -3.87 -14.59 5.06
CA GLY A 46 -4.79 -15.65 4.66
C GLY A 46 -4.58 -16.03 3.19
N GLU A 47 -5.64 -15.88 2.39
CA GLU A 47 -5.61 -16.15 0.95
C GLU A 47 -4.62 -15.25 0.17
N MET A 48 -4.24 -14.09 0.70
CA MET A 48 -3.23 -13.22 0.09
C MET A 48 -1.79 -13.61 0.41
N ALA A 49 -1.55 -14.62 1.25
CA ALA A 49 -0.19 -15.05 1.59
C ALA A 49 0.62 -15.42 0.32
N GLY A 50 1.85 -14.93 0.26
CA GLY A 50 2.74 -15.09 -0.89
C GLY A 50 2.50 -14.07 -2.02
N THR A 51 1.40 -13.33 -2.00
CA THR A 51 1.12 -12.27 -2.99
C THR A 51 2.13 -11.14 -2.85
N ILE A 52 2.68 -10.72 -3.98
CA ILE A 52 3.52 -9.53 -4.10
C ILE A 52 2.61 -8.36 -4.48
N LEU A 53 2.72 -7.27 -3.72
CA LEU A 53 2.06 -6.01 -3.99
C LEU A 53 3.12 -5.02 -4.45
N VAL A 54 3.01 -4.56 -5.70
CA VAL A 54 3.85 -3.49 -6.25
C VAL A 54 2.99 -2.24 -6.38
N ALA A 55 3.36 -1.19 -5.65
CA ALA A 55 2.67 0.09 -5.66
C ALA A 55 3.49 1.12 -6.46
N PHE A 56 2.84 1.80 -7.39
CA PHE A 56 3.39 2.84 -8.25
C PHE A 56 2.66 4.15 -7.97
N GLU A 57 3.39 5.20 -7.62
CA GLU A 57 2.80 6.50 -7.31
C GLU A 57 2.82 7.43 -8.51
N TYR A 58 1.68 8.03 -8.82
CA TYR A 58 1.50 9.00 -9.89
C TYR A 58 0.80 10.26 -9.38
N GLU A 59 0.99 11.39 -10.07
CA GLU A 59 0.35 12.64 -9.71
C GLU A 59 -1.15 12.67 -10.06
N THR A 60 -1.53 12.01 -11.16
CA THR A 60 -2.91 11.98 -11.66
C THR A 60 -3.35 10.56 -12.02
N ILE A 61 -4.67 10.36 -12.10
CA ILE A 61 -5.27 9.11 -12.57
C ILE A 61 -4.86 8.84 -14.03
N ASP A 62 -4.92 9.85 -14.89
CA ASP A 62 -4.56 9.71 -16.31
C ASP A 62 -3.10 9.29 -16.47
N ALA A 63 -2.18 9.87 -15.67
CA ALA A 63 -0.77 9.47 -15.67
C ALA A 63 -0.61 8.00 -15.21
N ALA A 64 -1.35 7.57 -14.19
CA ALA A 64 -1.33 6.18 -13.75
C ALA A 64 -1.81 5.21 -14.85
N MET A 65 -2.88 5.57 -15.58
CA MET A 65 -3.39 4.75 -16.69
C MET A 65 -2.43 4.73 -17.88
N ALA A 66 -1.87 5.88 -18.24
CA ALA A 66 -0.89 5.97 -19.32
C ALA A 66 0.39 5.18 -19.00
N GLY A 67 0.93 5.32 -17.78
CA GLY A 67 2.10 4.56 -17.33
C GLY A 67 1.84 3.05 -17.34
N GLN A 68 0.65 2.61 -16.90
CA GLN A 68 0.26 1.20 -16.96
C GLN A 68 0.17 0.70 -18.41
N GLN A 69 -0.42 1.47 -19.33
CA GLN A 69 -0.51 1.09 -20.73
C GLN A 69 0.88 1.01 -21.38
N ALA A 70 1.75 1.97 -21.07
CA ALA A 70 3.10 2.06 -21.61
C ALA A 70 4.05 0.99 -21.07
N PHE A 71 3.75 0.36 -19.92
CA PHE A 71 4.53 -0.74 -19.36
C PHE A 71 4.87 -1.83 -20.39
N TYR A 72 3.91 -2.22 -21.24
CA TYR A 72 4.12 -3.30 -22.22
C TYR A 72 4.97 -2.88 -23.43
N SER A 73 5.30 -1.60 -23.58
CA SER A 73 6.24 -1.11 -24.59
C SER A 73 7.70 -1.17 -24.12
N ASP A 74 7.92 -1.36 -22.82
CA ASP A 74 9.26 -1.51 -22.24
C ASP A 74 9.69 -2.97 -22.25
N GLN A 75 10.60 -3.31 -23.16
CA GLN A 75 11.05 -4.70 -23.34
C GLN A 75 11.77 -5.25 -22.11
N ALA A 76 12.49 -4.43 -21.33
CA ALA A 76 13.19 -4.90 -20.14
C ALA A 76 12.19 -5.31 -19.05
N LEU A 77 11.16 -4.48 -18.83
CA LEU A 77 10.07 -4.81 -17.89
C LEU A 77 9.26 -6.02 -18.34
N VAL A 78 9.03 -6.19 -19.65
CA VAL A 78 8.37 -7.38 -20.19
C VAL A 78 9.23 -8.63 -19.99
N GLN A 79 10.54 -8.53 -20.22
CA GLN A 79 11.47 -9.64 -19.98
C GLN A 79 11.51 -10.02 -18.50
N LEU A 80 11.53 -9.05 -17.58
CA LEU A 80 11.46 -9.29 -16.14
C LEU A 80 10.23 -10.12 -15.75
N MET A 81 9.07 -9.82 -16.34
CA MET A 81 7.87 -10.63 -16.08
C MET A 81 8.03 -12.06 -16.58
N GLN A 82 8.67 -12.26 -17.72
CA GLN A 82 8.89 -13.60 -18.30
C GLN A 82 9.89 -14.40 -17.48
N ASP A 83 11.05 -13.81 -17.17
CA ASP A 83 12.17 -14.46 -16.45
C ASP A 83 11.78 -14.93 -15.05
N HIS A 84 10.82 -14.24 -14.42
CA HIS A 84 10.32 -14.59 -13.08
C HIS A 84 8.89 -15.13 -13.08
N THR A 85 8.36 -15.47 -14.26
CA THR A 85 7.01 -16.05 -14.45
C THR A 85 5.95 -15.27 -13.67
N VAL A 86 5.98 -13.94 -13.80
CA VAL A 86 5.07 -13.05 -13.09
C VAL A 86 3.64 -13.28 -13.56
N GLN A 87 2.73 -13.55 -12.63
CA GLN A 87 1.30 -13.67 -12.88
C GLN A 87 0.56 -12.57 -12.14
N ILE A 88 -0.09 -11.68 -12.87
CA ILE A 88 -0.86 -10.57 -12.30
C ILE A 88 -2.28 -11.05 -12.00
N SER A 89 -2.67 -10.98 -10.73
CA SER A 89 -4.00 -11.41 -10.28
C SER A 89 -4.99 -10.26 -10.15
N ARG A 90 -4.51 -9.07 -9.77
CA ARG A 90 -5.37 -7.90 -9.56
C ARG A 90 -4.61 -6.61 -9.77
N ARG A 91 -5.35 -5.57 -10.16
CA ARG A 91 -4.91 -4.17 -10.14
C ARG A 91 -5.94 -3.32 -9.40
N SER A 92 -5.47 -2.32 -8.69
CA SER A 92 -6.31 -1.35 -8.00
C SER A 92 -5.70 0.05 -8.09
N LEU A 93 -6.55 1.06 -8.12
CA LEU A 93 -6.20 2.46 -8.08
C LEU A 93 -6.76 3.06 -6.79
N MET A 94 -5.89 3.71 -6.04
CA MET A 94 -6.21 4.38 -4.79
C MET A 94 -5.67 5.80 -4.80
N ARG A 95 -6.29 6.67 -4.04
CA ARG A 95 -5.86 8.06 -3.83
C ARG A 95 -5.25 8.19 -2.46
N VAL A 96 -4.09 8.84 -2.34
CA VAL A 96 -3.50 9.17 -1.05
C VAL A 96 -4.35 10.24 -0.39
N GLN A 97 -4.94 9.91 0.77
CA GLN A 97 -5.78 10.83 1.56
C GLN A 97 -5.00 11.48 2.69
N ALA A 98 -4.13 10.72 3.35
CA ALA A 98 -3.32 11.21 4.45
C ALA A 98 -1.98 10.49 4.48
N GLU A 99 -0.93 11.20 4.90
CA GLU A 99 0.42 10.67 5.02
C GLU A 99 1.14 11.27 6.23
N PHE A 100 1.87 10.41 6.94
CA PHE A 100 2.65 10.75 8.11
C PHE A 100 3.96 9.95 8.10
N GLY A 101 5.05 10.59 8.54
CA GLY A 101 6.36 9.94 8.64
C GLY A 101 6.95 9.52 7.29
N GLU A 102 7.70 8.42 7.30
CA GLU A 102 8.46 7.91 6.16
C GLU A 102 8.00 6.50 5.73
N ARG A 103 7.95 6.26 4.42
CA ARG A 103 7.58 4.95 3.85
C ARG A 103 8.76 3.97 3.83
N ASN A 104 9.40 3.75 4.99
CA ASN A 104 10.57 2.88 5.14
C ASN A 104 10.43 1.87 6.29
N GLY A 105 11.30 0.85 6.30
CA GLY A 105 11.25 -0.27 7.22
C GLY A 105 11.24 -1.62 6.49
N GLY A 106 11.68 -2.67 7.20
CA GLY A 106 11.73 -4.04 6.68
C GLY A 106 10.36 -4.71 6.55
N PHE A 107 9.35 -4.21 7.27
CA PHE A 107 8.00 -4.75 7.29
C PHE A 107 6.95 -3.69 7.02
N SER A 108 5.78 -4.14 6.57
CA SER A 108 4.57 -3.32 6.52
C SER A 108 3.34 -4.06 7.03
N SER A 109 2.38 -3.30 7.57
CA SER A 109 1.03 -3.79 7.86
C SER A 109 0.03 -3.02 7.01
N VAL A 110 -0.92 -3.74 6.43
CA VAL A 110 -2.01 -3.17 5.64
C VAL A 110 -3.32 -3.48 6.35
N LEU A 111 -4.06 -2.44 6.73
CA LEU A 111 -5.44 -2.55 7.21
C LEU A 111 -6.40 -2.30 6.07
N TYR A 112 -7.38 -3.19 5.89
CA TYR A 112 -8.50 -3.00 4.99
C TYR A 112 -9.72 -2.53 5.78
N LEU A 113 -10.29 -1.39 5.40
CA LEU A 113 -11.39 -0.75 6.10
C LEU A 113 -12.57 -0.52 5.16
N SER A 114 -13.78 -0.60 5.66
CA SER A 114 -14.93 0.09 5.07
C SER A 114 -15.37 1.24 5.96
N SER A 115 -15.83 2.32 5.37
CA SER A 115 -16.33 3.51 6.08
C SER A 115 -17.24 4.32 5.18
N ALA A 116 -17.94 5.29 5.76
CA ALA A 116 -18.58 6.35 5.00
C ALA A 116 -17.54 7.18 4.21
N PRO A 117 -17.91 7.78 3.07
CA PRO A 117 -17.06 8.75 2.38
C PRO A 117 -16.73 9.94 3.28
N ILE A 118 -15.51 10.45 3.15
CA ILE A 118 -15.08 11.64 3.88
C ILE A 118 -14.13 12.50 3.05
N ASP A 119 -14.16 13.80 3.31
CA ASP A 119 -13.24 14.75 2.70
C ASP A 119 -11.82 14.61 3.28
N ASP A 120 -10.85 15.10 2.52
CA ASP A 120 -9.43 14.91 2.83
C ASP A 120 -8.97 15.68 4.05
N ALA A 121 -9.55 16.86 4.33
CA ALA A 121 -9.16 17.66 5.47
C ALA A 121 -9.58 16.95 6.77
N SER A 122 -10.81 16.44 6.80
CA SER A 122 -11.28 15.62 7.91
C SER A 122 -10.49 14.31 8.03
N ALA A 123 -10.22 13.61 6.92
CA ALA A 123 -9.36 12.42 6.89
C ALA A 123 -7.99 12.69 7.52
N GLN A 124 -7.29 13.73 7.05
CA GLN A 124 -5.98 14.12 7.55
C GLN A 124 -6.00 14.41 9.07
N ALA A 125 -7.01 15.15 9.55
CA ALA A 125 -7.13 15.50 10.96
C ALA A 125 -7.31 14.23 11.84
N ASN A 126 -8.20 13.34 11.46
CA ASN A 126 -8.49 12.17 12.30
C ASN A 126 -7.38 11.11 12.22
N PHE A 127 -6.79 10.90 11.04
CA PHE A 127 -5.63 10.01 10.95
C PHE A 127 -4.40 10.61 11.65
N ALA A 128 -4.34 11.91 11.91
CA ALA A 128 -3.31 12.49 12.78
C ALA A 128 -3.48 12.05 14.24
N THR A 129 -4.72 11.94 14.74
CA THR A 129 -5.00 11.31 16.05
C THR A 129 -4.49 9.87 16.08
N ASN A 130 -4.73 9.09 15.02
CA ASN A 130 -4.19 7.74 14.94
C ASN A 130 -2.65 7.71 14.89
N TRP A 131 -2.05 8.57 14.08
CA TRP A 131 -0.60 8.69 13.97
C TRP A 131 0.05 9.00 15.32
N GLY A 132 -0.62 9.82 16.15
CA GLY A 132 -0.25 10.13 17.52
C GLY A 132 0.16 8.91 18.35
N HIS A 133 -0.50 7.77 18.14
CA HIS A 133 -0.18 6.49 18.76
C HIS A 133 0.70 5.59 17.89
N ILE A 134 0.41 5.52 16.59
CA ILE A 134 1.08 4.58 15.67
C ILE A 134 2.57 4.88 15.51
N GLN A 135 2.97 6.16 15.60
CA GLN A 135 4.37 6.58 15.53
C GLN A 135 5.28 5.96 16.59
N ASP A 136 4.74 5.43 17.69
CA ASP A 136 5.51 4.70 18.73
C ASP A 136 6.12 3.39 18.20
N GLY A 137 5.60 2.84 17.10
CA GLY A 137 6.00 1.55 16.55
C GLY A 137 6.11 1.50 15.03
N ALA A 138 6.01 2.65 14.36
CA ALA A 138 6.05 2.77 12.91
C ALA A 138 6.89 3.97 12.49
N HIS A 139 7.58 3.84 11.35
CA HIS A 139 8.30 4.95 10.71
C HIS A 139 7.36 5.85 9.91
N GLY A 140 6.26 5.29 9.41
CA GLY A 140 5.26 6.05 8.67
C GLY A 140 3.91 5.35 8.52
N MET A 141 2.93 6.12 8.09
CA MET A 141 1.55 5.70 7.85
C MET A 141 0.96 6.45 6.66
N THR A 142 0.31 5.73 5.75
CA THR A 142 -0.44 6.32 4.63
C THR A 142 -1.85 5.75 4.61
N THR A 143 -2.84 6.63 4.55
CA THR A 143 -4.24 6.27 4.30
C THR A 143 -4.57 6.47 2.83
N LEU A 144 -5.19 5.46 2.25
CA LEU A 144 -5.57 5.38 0.86
C LEU A 144 -7.09 5.22 0.75
N ALA A 145 -7.73 6.05 -0.08
CA ALA A 145 -9.11 5.82 -0.51
C ALA A 145 -9.15 5.09 -1.83
N ASN A 146 -10.00 4.06 -1.92
CA ASN A 146 -10.19 3.33 -3.16
C ASN A 146 -10.89 4.21 -4.21
N VAL A 147 -10.29 4.26 -5.40
CA VAL A 147 -10.91 4.86 -6.59
C VAL A 147 -11.47 3.75 -7.47
N ALA A 148 -10.69 2.69 -7.70
CA ALA A 148 -11.11 1.51 -8.44
C ALA A 148 -10.38 0.26 -7.93
N ALA A 149 -11.10 -0.73 -7.41
CA ALA A 149 -10.50 -1.97 -6.90
C ALA A 149 -11.31 -3.24 -7.25
N GLY A 150 -12.18 -3.15 -8.26
CA GLY A 150 -13.15 -4.20 -8.60
C GLY A 150 -14.22 -4.37 -7.51
N PRO A 151 -14.81 -5.57 -7.35
CA PRO A 151 -15.87 -5.83 -6.38
C PRO A 151 -15.36 -5.95 -4.92
N ALA A 152 -14.25 -5.28 -4.59
CA ALA A 152 -13.65 -5.36 -3.28
C ALA A 152 -14.55 -4.69 -2.22
N PRO A 153 -14.72 -5.30 -1.03
CA PRO A 153 -15.63 -4.77 -0.01
C PRO A 153 -15.04 -3.60 0.80
N PHE A 154 -13.73 -3.35 0.69
CA PHE A 154 -13.05 -2.27 1.40
C PHE A 154 -13.17 -0.96 0.61
N THR A 155 -13.28 0.16 1.33
CA THR A 155 -13.29 1.52 0.75
C THR A 155 -11.98 2.26 1.03
N HIS A 156 -11.25 1.85 2.08
CA HIS A 156 -9.98 2.45 2.46
C HIS A 156 -8.94 1.40 2.81
N THR A 157 -7.68 1.79 2.68
CA THR A 157 -6.53 1.00 3.10
C THR A 157 -5.61 1.89 3.95
N VAL A 158 -5.13 1.39 5.09
CA VAL A 158 -4.08 2.06 5.87
C VAL A 158 -2.82 1.21 5.80
N VAL A 159 -1.75 1.78 5.27
CA VAL A 159 -0.44 1.14 5.18
C VAL A 159 0.46 1.75 6.24
N THR A 160 1.15 0.91 7.00
CA THR A 160 2.14 1.32 8.00
C THR A 160 3.45 0.60 7.74
N TRP A 161 4.58 1.26 7.95
CA TRP A 161 5.91 0.67 7.76
C TRP A 161 6.70 0.69 9.07
N THR A 162 7.45 -0.36 9.33
CA THR A 162 8.17 -0.57 10.59
C THR A 162 9.33 -1.56 10.41
N ASP A 163 10.27 -1.56 11.36
CA ASP A 163 11.27 -2.63 11.53
C ASP A 163 10.86 -3.64 12.61
N SER A 164 9.85 -3.35 13.42
CA SER A 164 9.35 -4.24 14.47
C SER A 164 7.83 -4.36 14.43
N LEU A 165 7.35 -5.51 13.96
CA LEU A 165 5.93 -5.83 13.98
C LEU A 165 5.38 -5.87 15.41
N ASP A 166 6.17 -6.30 16.40
CA ASP A 166 5.74 -6.32 17.81
C ASP A 166 5.48 -4.90 18.34
N GLN A 167 6.39 -3.96 18.07
CA GLN A 167 6.20 -2.56 18.44
C GLN A 167 4.98 -1.96 17.73
N LEU A 168 4.82 -2.25 16.43
CA LEU A 168 3.66 -1.82 15.67
C LEU A 168 2.35 -2.40 16.23
N MET A 169 2.32 -3.66 16.65
CA MET A 169 1.13 -4.28 17.26
C MET A 169 0.81 -3.65 18.61
N ALA A 170 1.83 -3.36 19.43
CA ALA A 170 1.64 -2.66 20.70
C ALA A 170 1.09 -1.24 20.49
N ALA A 171 1.65 -0.48 19.54
CA ALA A 171 1.16 0.84 19.16
C ALA A 171 -0.28 0.80 18.61
N SER A 172 -0.56 -0.18 17.74
CA SER A 172 -1.91 -0.41 17.20
C SER A 172 -2.92 -0.77 18.29
N ALA A 173 -2.52 -1.53 19.32
CA ALA A 173 -3.42 -1.88 20.42
C ALA A 173 -3.77 -0.64 21.26
N LYS A 174 -2.78 0.22 21.56
CA LYS A 174 -3.02 1.51 22.23
C LYS A 174 -3.97 2.39 21.41
N ASN A 175 -3.72 2.50 20.10
CA ASN A 175 -4.57 3.27 19.19
C ASN A 175 -6.04 2.80 19.22
N MET A 176 -6.29 1.49 19.16
CA MET A 176 -7.66 0.96 19.15
C MET A 176 -8.35 1.01 20.52
N ALA A 177 -7.59 1.17 21.59
CA ALA A 177 -8.10 1.36 22.94
C ALA A 177 -8.40 2.84 23.27
N ASP A 178 -7.94 3.77 22.44
CA ASP A 178 -8.13 5.20 22.68
C ASP A 178 -9.60 5.63 22.45
N PRO A 179 -10.27 6.27 23.42
CA PRO A 179 -11.66 6.68 23.30
C PRO A 179 -11.94 7.68 22.17
N GLU A 180 -10.99 8.56 21.84
CA GLU A 180 -11.12 9.50 20.73
C GLU A 180 -11.07 8.75 19.39
N VAL A 181 -10.16 7.80 19.26
CA VAL A 181 -10.10 6.92 18.08
C VAL A 181 -11.38 6.10 17.94
N GLN A 182 -11.90 5.54 19.03
CA GLN A 182 -13.17 4.79 19.00
C GLN A 182 -14.35 5.69 18.59
N LYS A 183 -14.37 6.94 19.08
CA LYS A 183 -15.38 7.92 18.67
C LYS A 183 -15.27 8.24 17.18
N ILE A 184 -14.07 8.48 16.66
CA ILE A 184 -13.82 8.70 15.23
C ILE A 184 -14.34 7.52 14.40
N MET A 185 -14.02 6.29 14.81
CA MET A 185 -14.48 5.08 14.13
C MET A 185 -16.01 4.99 14.11
N ALA A 186 -16.67 5.31 15.22
CA ALA A 186 -18.13 5.33 15.30
C ALA A 186 -18.74 6.43 14.42
N ASP A 187 -18.22 7.66 14.50
CA ASP A 187 -18.72 8.82 13.75
C ASP A 187 -18.63 8.58 12.23
N TRP A 188 -17.64 7.80 11.77
CA TRP A 188 -17.40 7.51 10.34
C TRP A 188 -17.83 6.11 9.89
N ASN A 189 -18.48 5.36 10.78
CA ASN A 189 -18.90 3.97 10.54
C ASN A 189 -17.76 3.08 10.02
N VAL A 190 -16.58 3.21 10.64
CA VAL A 190 -15.38 2.44 10.26
C VAL A 190 -15.55 1.00 10.71
N ASN A 191 -15.42 0.08 9.76
CA ASN A 191 -15.37 -1.35 10.02
C ASN A 191 -14.02 -1.89 9.54
N LEU A 192 -13.30 -2.55 10.45
CA LEU A 192 -12.07 -3.26 10.12
C LEU A 192 -12.41 -4.60 9.45
N LEU A 193 -12.02 -4.75 8.19
CA LEU A 193 -12.31 -5.95 7.40
C LEU A 193 -11.18 -6.97 7.47
N GLY A 194 -9.95 -6.51 7.69
CA GLY A 194 -8.80 -7.40 7.82
C GLY A 194 -7.48 -6.67 7.93
N ARG A 195 -6.44 -7.45 8.23
CA ARG A 195 -5.05 -7.02 8.29
C ARG A 195 -4.18 -8.00 7.51
N THR A 196 -3.18 -7.48 6.81
CA THR A 196 -2.06 -8.28 6.31
C THR A 196 -0.74 -7.75 6.83
N LEU A 197 0.24 -8.63 6.99
CA LEU A 197 1.61 -8.31 7.34
C LEU A 197 2.52 -8.77 6.20
N ALA A 198 3.39 -7.88 5.76
CA ALA A 198 4.26 -8.09 4.62
C ALA A 198 5.72 -7.76 4.96
N ARG A 199 6.64 -8.39 4.23
CA ARG A 199 8.05 -7.96 4.17
C ARG A 199 8.25 -7.04 2.98
N ARG A 200 9.14 -6.06 3.12
CA ARG A 200 9.57 -5.22 2.00
C ARG A 200 10.46 -6.02 1.05
N LEU A 201 10.32 -5.76 -0.25
CA LEU A 201 11.19 -6.29 -1.30
C LEU A 201 12.13 -5.19 -1.84
N PHE A 202 11.58 -4.00 -2.13
CA PHE A 202 12.31 -2.82 -2.60
C PHE A 202 11.51 -1.54 -2.30
#